data_AF-A0A8T0U9Y6-F1
#
_entry.id   AF-A0A8T0U9Y6-F1
#
_cell.length_a   1.000
_cell.length_b   1.000
_cell.length_c   1.000
_cell.angle_alpha   90.00
_cell.angle_beta   90.00
_cell.angle_gamma   90.00
#
_symmetry.space_group_name_H-M   'P 1'
#
loop_
_entity.id
_entity.type
_entity.pdbx_description
1 polymer ?
#
loop_
_entity_poly.entity_id
_entity_poly.type
_entity_poly.pdbx_seq_one_letter_code
_entity_poly.pdbx_strand_id
1 'polypeptide(L)'
;MCQKKLVQEAVDTLLDSGSRGQPTRDDHNKVYKSLLDVIEGKQGRFRKTLFGKWVDYPGHYVIVVGPSLSLHQCGLTLEIAIKPFQLFAIHDLITKRATSNVRIAKRKFWEKEHIVWEILQEVMRGHPVLLNRAPTLHRLGI
;
A
#
# COMPACT_ATOMS: atom_id res chain seq x y z
N MET A 1 12.14 -39.52 -30.85
CA MET A 1 11.13 -38.45 -30.66
C MET A 1 11.39 -37.37 -31.69
N CYS A 2 10.38 -36.93 -32.45
CA CYS A 2 10.55 -35.91 -33.49
C CYS A 2 10.86 -34.55 -32.85
N GLN A 3 11.89 -33.83 -33.30
CA GLN A 3 12.27 -32.52 -32.75
C GLN A 3 11.11 -31.52 -32.71
N LYS A 4 10.23 -31.55 -33.73
CA LYS A 4 9.03 -30.68 -33.78
C LYS A 4 8.08 -30.91 -32.61
N LYS A 5 7.99 -32.15 -32.11
CA LYS A 5 7.14 -32.50 -30.96
C LYS A 5 7.68 -31.90 -29.67
N LEU A 6 8.99 -31.95 -29.45
CA LEU A 6 9.65 -31.35 -28.28
C LEU A 6 9.50 -29.82 -28.26
N VAL A 7 9.61 -29.17 -29.41
CA VAL A 7 9.38 -27.72 -29.53
C VAL A 7 7.92 -27.37 -29.23
N GLN A 8 6.97 -28.14 -29.74
CA GLN A 8 5.56 -27.93 -29.44
C GLN A 8 5.28 -28.08 -27.93
N GLU A 9 5.79 -29.13 -27.30
CA GLU A 9 5.63 -29.38 -25.85
C GLU A 9 6.25 -28.25 -25.01
N ALA A 10 7.39 -27.70 -25.42
CA ALA A 10 8.02 -26.56 -24.75
C ALA A 10 7.18 -25.27 -24.87
N VAL A 11 6.62 -24.99 -26.06
CA VAL A 11 5.74 -23.83 -26.28
C VAL A 11 4.43 -23.98 -25.52
N ASP A 12 3.83 -25.17 -25.55
CA ASP A 12 2.59 -25.47 -24.80
C ASP A 12 2.82 -25.24 -23.31
N THR A 13 3.92 -25.74 -22.75
CA THR A 13 4.30 -25.54 -21.34
C THR A 13 4.52 -24.07 -20.97
N LEU A 14 5.11 -23.28 -21.88
CA LEU A 14 5.34 -21.85 -21.67
C LEU A 14 4.02 -21.06 -21.60
N LEU A 15 3.07 -21.39 -22.48
CA LEU A 15 1.77 -20.73 -22.54
C LEU A 15 0.84 -21.20 -21.42
N ASP A 16 0.70 -22.51 -21.27
CA ASP A 16 -0.19 -23.19 -20.33
C ASP A 16 0.40 -24.53 -19.87
N SER A 17 1.05 -24.52 -18.69
CA SER A 17 1.67 -25.70 -18.09
C SER A 17 0.67 -26.73 -17.56
N GLY A 18 -0.64 -26.42 -17.53
CA GLY A 18 -1.71 -27.31 -17.07
C GLY A 18 -2.50 -27.98 -18.20
N SER A 19 -2.40 -27.49 -19.43
CA SER A 19 -3.19 -27.95 -20.58
C SER A 19 -2.88 -29.40 -21.03
N ARG A 20 -1.66 -29.90 -20.78
CA ARG A 20 -1.23 -31.24 -21.20
C ARG A 20 -0.32 -31.92 -20.18
N GLY A 21 -0.87 -32.87 -19.42
CA GLY A 21 -0.08 -33.83 -18.64
C GLY A 21 0.47 -33.28 -17.30
N GLN A 22 1.62 -33.80 -16.88
CA GLN A 22 2.27 -33.36 -15.64
C GLN A 22 3.03 -32.04 -15.86
N PRO A 23 2.83 -31.04 -15.00
CA PRO A 23 3.48 -29.75 -15.15
C PRO A 23 4.98 -29.87 -14.93
N THR A 24 5.76 -29.15 -15.72
CA THR A 24 7.22 -29.11 -15.58
C THR A 24 7.61 -28.50 -14.23
N ARG A 25 8.57 -29.13 -13.56
CA ARG A 25 9.05 -28.74 -12.23
C ARG A 25 10.53 -28.37 -12.29
N ASP A 26 10.94 -27.51 -11.36
CA ASP A 26 12.35 -27.25 -11.09
C ASP A 26 12.99 -28.40 -10.29
N ASP A 27 14.30 -28.28 -10.05
CA ASP A 27 15.07 -29.25 -9.25
C ASP A 27 14.60 -29.35 -7.80
N HIS A 28 13.84 -28.35 -7.31
CA HIS A 28 13.23 -28.32 -5.98
C HIS A 28 11.76 -28.78 -6.00
N ASN A 29 11.32 -29.45 -7.07
CA ASN A 29 9.98 -29.99 -7.25
C ASN A 29 8.86 -28.92 -7.25
N LYS A 30 9.20 -27.66 -7.50
CA LYS A 30 8.26 -26.54 -7.65
C LYS A 30 7.84 -26.42 -9.11
N VAL A 31 6.54 -26.31 -9.33
CA VAL A 31 5.98 -26.15 -10.68
C VAL A 31 6.35 -24.79 -11.26
N TYR A 32 6.85 -24.79 -12.50
CA TYR A 32 7.06 -23.56 -13.26
C TYR A 32 5.72 -22.89 -13.58
N LYS A 33 5.69 -21.56 -13.47
CA LYS A 33 4.52 -20.76 -13.82
C LYS A 33 4.52 -20.47 -15.31
N SER A 34 3.41 -20.77 -15.96
CA SER A 34 3.14 -20.41 -17.34
C SER A 34 2.75 -18.93 -17.48
N LEU A 35 2.66 -18.43 -18.71
CA LEU A 35 2.17 -17.08 -18.97
C LEU A 35 0.71 -16.91 -18.52
N LEU A 36 -0.14 -17.93 -18.67
CA LEU A 36 -1.51 -17.90 -18.13
C LEU A 36 -1.52 -17.79 -16.61
N ASP A 37 -0.66 -18.52 -15.89
CA ASP A 37 -0.56 -18.43 -14.42
C ASP A 37 -0.13 -17.05 -13.92
N VAL A 38 0.62 -16.30 -14.73
CA VAL A 38 1.00 -14.92 -14.42
C VAL A 38 -0.22 -14.00 -14.50
N ILE A 39 -1.17 -14.30 -15.37
CA ILE A 39 -2.34 -13.48 -15.63
C ILE A 39 -3.49 -13.85 -14.68
N GLU A 40 -3.75 -15.14 -14.52
CA GLU A 40 -4.90 -15.71 -13.83
C GLU A 40 -4.68 -15.96 -12.33
N GLY A 41 -5.78 -16.26 -11.64
CA GLY A 41 -5.77 -16.61 -10.21
C GLY A 41 -5.58 -15.43 -9.26
N LYS A 42 -5.64 -15.71 -7.95
CA LYS A 42 -5.52 -14.70 -6.88
C LYS A 42 -4.19 -13.95 -6.90
N GLN A 43 -3.14 -14.63 -7.32
CA GLN A 43 -1.78 -14.10 -7.36
C GLN A 43 -1.40 -13.54 -8.74
N GLY A 44 -2.32 -13.60 -9.72
CA GLY A 44 -2.13 -13.10 -11.08
C GLY A 44 -2.14 -11.58 -11.16
N ARG A 45 -1.65 -11.06 -12.28
CA ARG A 45 -1.47 -9.62 -12.54
C ARG A 45 -2.76 -8.83 -12.47
N PHE A 46 -3.88 -9.37 -12.95
CA PHE A 46 -5.17 -8.68 -12.88
C PHE A 46 -5.57 -8.36 -11.43
N ARG A 47 -5.51 -9.35 -10.53
CA ARG A 47 -5.89 -9.15 -9.13
C ARG A 47 -4.88 -8.33 -8.34
N LYS A 48 -3.57 -8.53 -8.57
CA LYS A 48 -2.50 -7.83 -7.83
C LYS A 48 -2.21 -6.41 -8.28
N THR A 49 -2.50 -6.08 -9.54
CA THR A 49 -2.05 -4.83 -10.13
C THR A 49 -3.21 -3.98 -10.62
N LEU A 50 -4.33 -4.57 -11.06
CA LEU A 50 -5.45 -3.79 -11.60
C LEU A 50 -6.55 -3.54 -10.57
N PHE A 51 -6.92 -4.54 -9.75
CA PHE A 51 -8.01 -4.40 -8.77
C PHE A 51 -7.58 -3.93 -7.38
N GLY A 52 -6.38 -4.29 -6.94
CA GLY A 52 -5.81 -3.81 -5.67
C GLY A 52 -4.39 -3.33 -5.92
N LYS A 53 -4.07 -2.12 -5.47
CA LYS A 53 -2.71 -1.56 -5.55
C LYS A 53 -2.27 -1.11 -4.17
N TRP A 54 -0.96 -1.11 -3.98
CA TRP A 54 -0.36 -0.36 -2.87
C TRP A 54 -0.58 1.12 -3.12
N VAL A 55 -1.04 1.81 -2.08
CA VAL A 55 -1.35 3.24 -2.12
C VAL A 55 -0.33 3.96 -1.26
N ASP A 56 0.11 5.14 -1.69
CA ASP A 56 0.99 6.00 -0.89
C ASP A 56 0.22 6.62 0.27
N TYR A 57 0.94 6.89 1.37
CA TYR A 57 0.40 7.37 2.65
C TYR A 57 -0.59 6.45 3.38
N PRO A 58 -0.37 5.10 3.46
CA PRO A 58 -1.21 4.24 4.28
C PRO A 58 -0.79 4.30 5.75
N GLY A 59 -1.76 4.15 6.65
CA GLY A 59 -1.55 3.96 8.08
C GLY A 59 -2.25 2.70 8.56
N HIS A 60 -1.53 1.81 9.23
CA HIS A 60 -2.11 0.66 9.93
C HIS A 60 -1.77 0.75 11.40
N TYR A 61 -2.76 0.59 12.26
CA TYR A 61 -2.56 0.66 13.70
C TYR A 61 -3.65 -0.11 14.44
N VAL A 62 -3.38 -0.38 15.72
CA VAL A 62 -4.35 -1.02 16.61
C VAL A 62 -5.41 0.00 16.99
N ILE A 63 -6.67 -0.42 16.92
CA ILE A 63 -7.82 0.41 17.28
C ILE A 63 -8.11 0.22 18.77
N VAL A 64 -8.27 1.33 19.49
CA VAL A 64 -8.66 1.37 20.90
C VAL A 64 -9.95 2.18 21.02
N VAL A 65 -10.83 1.82 21.96
CA VAL A 65 -12.10 2.51 22.20
C VAL A 65 -11.83 3.90 22.79
N GLY A 66 -12.34 4.96 22.15
CA GLY A 66 -12.25 6.34 22.60
C GLY A 66 -13.63 6.91 22.97
N PRO A 67 -14.13 6.72 24.21
CA PRO A 67 -15.50 7.07 24.58
C PRO A 67 -15.79 8.58 24.59
N SER A 68 -14.77 9.43 24.59
CA SER A 68 -14.89 10.89 24.57
C SER A 68 -15.04 11.50 23.17
N LEU A 69 -14.91 10.70 22.11
CA LEU A 69 -14.93 11.17 20.73
C LEU A 69 -16.36 11.24 20.17
N SER A 70 -16.61 12.24 19.34
CA SER A 70 -17.86 12.31 18.57
C SER A 70 -17.86 11.34 17.39
N LEU A 71 -19.04 11.01 16.84
CA LEU A 71 -19.18 10.05 15.72
C LEU A 71 -18.35 10.40 14.48
N HIS A 72 -18.15 11.69 14.21
CA HIS A 72 -17.40 12.20 13.06
C HIS A 72 -15.89 12.36 13.35
N GLN A 73 -15.42 11.92 14.52
CA GLN A 73 -14.04 12.12 14.97
C GLN A 73 -13.34 10.77 15.15
N CYS A 74 -12.04 10.76 14.89
CA CYS A 74 -11.17 9.65 15.22
C CYS A 74 -9.87 10.16 15.85
N GLY A 75 -9.33 9.41 16.80
CA GLY A 75 -8.01 9.66 17.36
C GLY A 75 -6.93 9.09 16.45
N LEU A 76 -5.94 9.91 16.11
CA LEU A 76 -4.72 9.48 15.42
C LEU A 76 -3.51 9.76 16.31
N THR A 77 -2.59 8.81 16.40
CA THR A 77 -1.31 9.06 17.07
C THR A 77 -0.45 9.97 16.20
N LEU A 78 0.41 10.77 16.85
CA LEU A 78 1.32 11.68 16.17
C LEU A 78 2.16 10.97 15.10
N GLU A 79 2.64 9.78 15.39
CA GLU A 79 3.52 9.02 14.50
C GLU A 79 2.83 8.60 13.20
N ILE A 80 1.53 8.25 13.27
CA ILE A 80 0.74 7.90 12.10
C ILE A 80 0.38 9.16 11.33
N ALA A 81 -0.02 10.22 12.03
CA ALA A 81 -0.46 11.47 11.42
C ALA A 81 0.67 12.17 10.66
N ILE A 82 1.93 12.06 11.11
CA ILE A 82 3.06 12.68 10.41
C ILE A 82 3.18 12.18 8.97
N LYS A 83 3.00 10.88 8.69
CA LYS A 83 3.19 10.31 7.34
C LYS A 83 2.33 10.96 6.24
N PRO A 84 0.99 10.97 6.33
CA PRO A 84 0.13 11.57 5.30
C PRO A 84 0.24 13.10 5.29
N PHE A 85 0.51 13.74 6.44
CA PHE A 85 0.48 15.19 6.55
C PHE A 85 1.86 15.86 6.42
N GLN A 86 2.96 15.10 6.30
CA GLN A 86 4.33 15.64 6.30
C GLN A 86 4.52 16.72 5.23
N LEU A 87 4.01 16.49 4.01
CA LEU A 87 4.18 17.43 2.91
C LEU A 87 3.45 18.75 3.19
N PHE A 88 2.20 18.67 3.65
CA PHE A 88 1.38 19.83 3.97
C PHE A 88 1.97 20.63 5.13
N ALA A 89 2.46 19.95 6.16
CA ALA A 89 3.06 20.59 7.30
C ALA A 89 4.46 21.19 6.99
N ILE A 90 5.25 20.58 6.09
CA ILE A 90 6.47 21.21 5.56
C ILE A 90 6.14 22.48 4.77
N HIS A 91 5.12 22.44 3.92
CA HIS A 91 4.68 23.61 3.16
C HIS A 91 4.27 24.75 4.10
N ASP A 92 3.46 24.44 5.12
CA ASP A 92 2.98 25.42 6.08
C ASP A 92 4.10 26.03 6.95
N LEU A 93 5.07 25.20 7.36
CA LEU A 93 6.31 25.65 8.04
C LEU A 93 7.12 26.69 7.24
N ILE A 94 7.13 26.56 5.91
CA ILE A 94 7.85 27.48 5.02
C ILE A 94 7.04 28.74 4.79
N THR A 95 5.74 28.61 4.51
CA THR A 95 4.84 29.75 4.28
C THR A 95 4.77 30.68 5.50
N LYS A 96 4.78 30.12 6.71
CA LYS A 96 4.82 30.88 7.98
C LYS A 96 6.20 31.43 8.34
N ARG A 97 7.21 31.23 7.49
CA ARG A 97 8.62 31.61 7.73
C ARG A 97 9.21 31.01 9.02
N ALA A 98 8.62 29.94 9.55
CA ALA A 98 9.14 29.21 10.70
C ALA A 98 10.40 28.39 10.34
N THR A 99 10.54 28.02 9.06
CA THR A 99 11.76 27.44 8.51
C THR A 99 12.09 28.08 7.16
N SER A 100 13.38 28.23 6.88
CA SER A 100 13.86 28.81 5.62
C SER A 100 13.99 27.78 4.49
N ASN A 101 14.03 26.48 4.80
CA ASN A 101 14.34 25.46 3.81
C ASN A 101 13.68 24.11 4.12
N VAL A 102 13.31 23.36 3.08
CA VAL A 102 12.67 22.03 3.16
C VAL A 102 13.53 21.05 3.95
N ARG A 103 14.86 21.11 3.80
CA ARG A 103 15.80 20.25 4.53
C ARG A 103 15.73 20.47 6.04
N ILE A 104 15.63 21.73 6.46
CA ILE A 104 15.52 22.09 7.88
C ILE A 104 14.16 21.63 8.42
N ALA A 105 13.08 21.86 7.68
CA ALA A 105 11.75 21.38 8.05
C ALA A 105 11.74 19.85 8.25
N LYS A 106 12.30 19.08 7.31
CA LYS A 106 12.43 17.61 7.45
C LYS A 106 13.23 17.20 8.69
N ARG A 107 14.29 17.93 9.04
CA ARG A 107 15.06 17.69 10.27
C ARG A 107 14.20 17.94 11.53
N LYS A 108 13.43 19.03 11.59
CA LYS A 108 12.52 19.32 12.71
C LYS A 108 11.47 18.21 12.93
N PHE A 109 10.97 17.62 11.84
CA PHE A 109 10.10 16.44 11.91
C PHE A 109 10.80 15.23 12.53
N TRP A 110 12.07 15.01 12.19
CA TRP A 110 12.87 13.91 12.72
C TRP A 110 13.19 14.09 14.20
N GLU A 111 13.48 15.33 14.61
CA GLU A 111 13.75 15.75 15.98
C GLU A 111 12.48 15.87 16.84
N LYS A 112 11.28 15.68 16.25
CA LYS A 112 9.97 15.79 16.91
C LYS A 112 9.81 17.10 17.70
N GLU A 113 10.26 18.23 17.14
CA GLU A 113 10.15 19.53 17.80
C GLU A 113 8.69 19.94 18.08
N HIS A 114 8.45 20.71 19.15
CA HIS A 114 7.11 21.15 19.56
C HIS A 114 6.34 21.89 18.45
N ILE A 115 7.03 22.71 17.65
CA ILE A 115 6.42 23.46 16.55
C ILE A 115 5.78 22.55 15.48
N VAL A 116 6.28 21.33 15.34
CA VAL A 116 5.71 20.34 14.41
C VAL A 116 4.33 19.90 14.86
N TRP A 117 4.10 19.77 16.17
CA TRP A 117 2.81 19.38 16.73
C TRP A 117 1.75 20.44 16.46
N GLU A 118 2.07 21.70 16.72
CA GLU A 118 1.15 22.83 16.52
C GLU A 118 0.71 22.94 15.05
N ILE A 119 1.67 22.86 14.13
CA ILE A 119 1.39 22.95 12.69
C ILE A 119 0.63 21.72 12.20
N LEU A 120 0.96 20.54 12.71
CA LEU A 120 0.23 19.33 12.35
C LEU A 120 -1.24 19.43 12.78
N GLN A 121 -1.52 19.92 14.00
CA GLN A 121 -2.89 20.14 14.44
C GLN A 121 -3.64 21.14 13.56
N GLU A 122 -2.97 22.19 13.11
CA GLU A 122 -3.57 23.19 12.23
C GLU A 122 -3.88 22.60 10.85
N VAL A 123 -2.91 21.91 10.25
CA VAL A 123 -3.06 21.25 8.95
C VAL A 123 -4.15 20.18 8.98
N MET A 124 -4.28 19.44 10.09
CA MET A 124 -5.31 18.40 10.22
C MET A 124 -6.73 18.97 10.35
N ARG A 125 -6.90 20.25 10.71
CA ARG A 125 -8.24 20.85 10.81
C ARG A 125 -8.89 20.90 9.42
N GLY A 126 -10.11 20.36 9.34
CA GLY A 126 -10.89 20.33 8.09
C GLY A 126 -10.43 19.28 7.06
N HIS A 127 -9.42 18.45 7.36
CA HIS A 127 -8.95 17.40 6.46
C HIS A 127 -9.43 16.02 6.94
N PRO A 128 -10.47 15.43 6.30
CA PRO A 128 -10.95 14.11 6.69
C PRO A 128 -9.93 13.02 6.34
N VAL A 129 -9.97 11.94 7.11
CA VAL A 129 -9.20 10.71 6.86
C VAL A 129 -10.17 9.54 6.66
N LEU A 130 -9.78 8.58 5.82
CA LEU A 130 -10.56 7.36 5.59
C LEU A 130 -10.03 6.24 6.49
N LEU A 131 -10.94 5.54 7.19
CA LEU A 131 -10.60 4.45 8.09
C LEU A 131 -11.16 3.15 7.52
N ASN A 132 -10.30 2.16 7.29
CA ASN A 132 -10.72 0.87 6.75
C ASN A 132 -10.38 -0.27 7.71
N ARG A 133 -11.28 -1.24 7.86
CA ARG A 133 -11.02 -2.51 8.54
C ARG A 133 -11.31 -3.68 7.61
N ALA A 134 -10.26 -4.44 7.28
CA ALA A 134 -10.41 -5.67 6.51
C ALA A 134 -10.99 -6.81 7.38
N PRO A 135 -11.83 -7.70 6.82
CA PRO A 135 -12.35 -7.69 5.46
C PRO A 135 -13.49 -6.67 5.25
N THR A 136 -13.42 -5.90 4.16
CA THR A 136 -14.44 -4.89 3.80
C THR A 136 -15.60 -5.57 3.07
N LEU A 137 -16.73 -5.81 3.77
CA LEU A 137 -17.89 -6.51 3.22
C LEU A 137 -18.89 -5.61 2.52
N HIS A 138 -18.96 -4.33 2.92
CA HIS A 138 -19.91 -3.35 2.43
C HIS A 138 -19.29 -1.95 2.53
N ARG A 139 -19.95 -0.97 1.91
CA ARG A 139 -19.45 0.42 1.78
C ARG A 139 -19.17 1.15 3.10
N LEU A 140 -19.75 0.73 4.22
CA LEU A 140 -19.55 1.36 5.53
C LEU A 140 -18.27 0.88 6.24
N GLY A 141 -17.53 -0.05 5.63
CA GLY A 141 -16.24 -0.49 6.17
C GLY A 141 -15.09 0.49 5.89
N ILE A 142 -15.36 1.58 5.17
CA ILE A 142 -14.45 2.69 4.82
C ILE A 142 -15.12 4.02 5.18
#